data_AF-A0A829R4B7-F1
#
_entry.id   AF-A0A829R4B7-F1
#
_cell.length_a   1.000
_cell.length_b   1.000
_cell.length_c   1.000
_cell.angle_alpha   90.00
_cell.angle_beta   90.00
_cell.angle_gamma   90.00
#
_symmetry.space_group_name_H-M   'P 1'
#
loop_
_entity.id
_entity.type
_entity.pdbx_description
1 polymer ?
#
loop_
_entity_poly.entity_id
_entity_poly.type
_entity_poly.pdbx_seq_one_letter_code
_entity_poly.pdbx_strand_id
1 'polypeptide(L)' 'MFKVTQKRFYLITRITTLTLTTALMSFALTLLNRGIDAFQVTAWLKAWLYAFVAIAVLNLFLPKTIISLLRFIMRAED' A
#
# COMPACT_ATOMS: atom_id res chain seq x y z
N MET A 1 11.34 -28.57 -1.58
CA MET A 1 9.90 -28.27 -1.38
C MET A 1 9.66 -27.23 -0.27
N PHE A 2 10.20 -27.42 0.95
CA PHE A 2 10.03 -26.50 2.10
C PHE A 2 10.32 -25.00 1.85
N LYS A 3 11.40 -24.66 1.14
CA LYS A 3 11.77 -23.25 0.86
C LYS A 3 10.75 -22.52 -0.04
N VAL A 4 10.04 -23.23 -0.92
CA VAL A 4 9.03 -22.62 -1.82
C VAL A 4 7.76 -22.29 -1.04
N THR A 5 7.35 -23.18 -0.14
CA THR A 5 6.21 -22.98 0.76
C THR A 5 6.46 -21.81 1.71
N GLN A 6 7.69 -21.66 2.22
CA GLN A 6 8.06 -20.57 3.12
C GLN A 6 8.06 -19.19 2.43
N LYS A 7 8.56 -19.09 1.18
CA LYS A 7 8.49 -17.85 0.39
C LYS A 7 7.06 -17.41 0.11
N ARG A 8 6.19 -18.37 -0.25
CA ARG A 8 4.76 -18.10 -0.47
C ARG A 8 4.07 -17.67 0.81
N PHE A 9 4.34 -18.34 1.92
CA PHE A 9 3.81 -17.98 3.22
C PHE A 9 4.23 -16.57 3.65
N TYR A 10 5.51 -16.22 3.48
CA TYR A 10 6.03 -14.87 3.75
C TYR A 10 5.39 -13.80 2.86
N LEU A 11 5.18 -14.09 1.58
CA LEU A 11 4.50 -13.16 0.66
C LEU A 11 3.04 -12.94 1.07
N ILE A 12 2.33 -14.02 1.42
CA ILE A 12 0.93 -13.95 1.86
C ILE A 12 0.84 -13.14 3.15
N THR A 13 1.64 -13.45 4.17
CA THR A 13 1.61 -12.69 5.43
C THR A 13 1.99 -11.23 5.23
N ARG A 14 2.97 -10.94 4.38
CA ARG A 14 3.36 -9.55 4.06
C ARG A 14 2.22 -8.78 3.38
N ILE A 15 1.55 -9.37 2.40
CA ILE A 15 0.40 -8.75 1.71
C ILE A 15 -0.77 -8.56 2.67
N THR A 16 -1.08 -9.57 3.48
CA THR A 16 -2.15 -9.50 4.48
C THR A 16 -1.88 -8.40 5.50
N THR A 17 -0.67 -8.34 6.06
CA THR A 17 -0.28 -7.29 7.02
C THR A 17 -0.37 -5.90 6.40
N LEU A 18 0.13 -5.70 5.17
CA LEU A 18 -0.01 -4.43 4.44
C LEU A 18 -1.47 -4.04 4.24
N THR A 19 -2.31 -4.99 3.85
CA THR A 19 -3.73 -4.76 3.62
C THR A 19 -4.44 -4.36 4.91
N LEU A 20 -4.17 -5.09 6.00
CA LEU A 20 -4.77 -4.85 7.31
C LEU A 20 -4.35 -3.51 7.90
N THR A 21 -3.05 -3.17 7.86
CA THR A 21 -2.57 -1.90 8.40
C THR A 21 -3.11 -0.72 7.62
N THR A 22 -3.17 -0.81 6.29
CA THR A 22 -3.75 0.24 5.44
C THR A 22 -5.25 0.41 5.70
N ALA A 23 -5.97 -0.71 5.94
CA ALA A 23 -7.38 -0.68 6.33
C ALA A 23 -7.60 -0.01 7.68
N LEU A 24 -6.89 -0.44 8.72
CA LEU A 24 -7.02 0.13 10.06
C LEU A 24 -6.62 1.62 10.08
N MET A 25 -5.57 2.01 9.35
CA MET A 25 -5.14 3.41 9.28
C MET A 25 -6.15 4.28 8.54
N SER A 26 -6.67 3.81 7.40
CA SER A 26 -7.74 4.52 6.67
C SER A 26 -9.03 4.63 7.51
N PHE A 27 -9.36 3.57 8.26
CA PHE A 27 -10.50 3.56 9.17
C PHE A 27 -10.34 4.59 10.27
N ALA A 28 -9.21 4.55 10.99
CA ALA A 28 -8.91 5.48 12.07
C ALA A 28 -8.96 6.94 11.57
N LEU A 29 -8.34 7.24 10.43
CA LEU A 29 -8.37 8.59 9.85
C LEU A 29 -9.76 9.04 9.44
N THR A 30 -10.59 8.14 8.89
CA THR A 30 -11.95 8.48 8.49
C THR A 30 -12.84 8.72 9.72
N LEU A 31 -12.64 7.91 10.77
CA LEU A 31 -13.36 8.03 12.03
C LEU A 31 -12.97 9.31 12.78
N LEU A 32 -11.68 9.65 12.83
CA LEU A 32 -11.18 10.87 13.45
C LEU A 32 -11.64 12.13 12.70
N ASN A 33 -11.69 12.09 11.36
CA ASN A 33 -12.06 13.26 10.56
C ASN A 33 -13.57 13.51 10.48
N ARG A 34 -14.42 12.47 10.56
CA ARG A 34 -15.88 12.61 10.43
C ARG A 34 -16.68 12.32 11.71
N GLY A 35 -16.05 11.74 12.73
CA GLY A 35 -16.75 11.24 13.91
C GLY A 35 -17.54 9.95 13.62
N ILE A 36 -18.02 9.30 14.68
CA ILE A 36 -18.76 8.03 14.61
C ILE A 36 -20.17 8.25 14.00
N ASP A 37 -20.81 9.39 14.29
CA ASP A 37 -22.19 9.67 13.89
C ASP A 37 -22.38 9.92 12.38
N ALA A 38 -21.35 10.42 11.70
CA ALA A 38 -21.37 10.63 10.25
C ALA A 38 -20.63 9.53 9.46
N PHE A 39 -20.27 8.42 10.13
CA PHE A 39 -19.46 7.37 9.53
C PHE A 39 -20.30 6.46 8.63
N GLN A 40 -20.12 6.61 7.32
CA GLN A 40 -20.70 5.70 6.34
C GLN A 40 -19.69 4.61 5.98
N VAL A 41 -19.93 3.39 6.48
CA VAL A 41 -19.08 2.20 6.25
C VAL A 41 -18.87 1.93 4.75
N THR A 42 -19.92 2.09 3.94
CA THR A 42 -19.86 1.87 2.48
C THR A 42 -18.99 2.90 1.76
N ALA A 43 -19.07 4.16 2.17
CA ALA A 43 -18.21 5.22 1.65
C ALA A 43 -16.75 5.00 2.06
N TRP A 44 -16.52 4.59 3.31
CA TRP A 44 -15.20 4.23 3.82
C TRP A 44 -14.60 3.05 3.06
N LEU A 45 -15.35 1.96 2.86
CA LEU A 45 -14.86 0.77 2.17
C LEU A 45 -14.44 1.08 0.71
N LYS A 46 -15.22 1.92 0.02
CA LYS A 46 -14.88 2.43 -1.31
C LYS A 46 -13.59 3.25 -1.29
N ALA A 47 -13.50 4.24 -0.39
CA ALA A 47 -12.32 5.10 -0.25
C ALA A 47 -11.05 4.29 0.10
N TRP A 48 -11.19 3.33 1.00
CA TRP A 48 -10.11 2.42 1.37
C TRP A 48 -9.63 1.60 0.16
N LEU A 49 -10.55 1.03 -0.62
CA LEU A 49 -10.20 0.25 -1.80
C LEU A 49 -9.46 1.12 -2.83
N TYR A 50 -9.89 2.36 -3.06
CA TYR A 50 -9.18 3.29 -3.94
C TYR A 50 -7.76 3.59 -3.44
N ALA A 51 -7.60 3.85 -2.15
CA ALA A 51 -6.28 4.09 -1.55
C ALA A 51 -5.38 2.85 -1.63
N PHE A 52 -5.92 1.66 -1.38
CA PHE A 52 -5.19 0.40 -1.50
C PHE A 52 -4.69 0.17 -2.93
N VAL A 53 -5.56 0.36 -3.93
CA VAL A 53 -5.19 0.23 -5.34
C VAL A 53 -4.12 1.27 -5.72
N ALA A 54 -4.27 2.52 -5.27
CA ALA A 54 -3.28 3.57 -5.54
C ALA A 54 -1.90 3.21 -4.96
N ILE A 55 -1.84 2.75 -3.71
CA ILE A 55 -0.59 2.34 -3.05
C ILE A 55 0.01 1.09 -3.72
N ALA A 56 -0.82 0.14 -4.14
CA ALA A 56 -0.35 -1.06 -4.85
C ALA A 56 0.27 -0.72 -6.21
N VAL A 57 -0.38 0.17 -6.97
CA VAL A 57 0.14 0.70 -8.24
C VAL A 57 1.45 1.44 -7.98
N LEU A 58 1.47 2.38 -7.02
CA LEU A 58 2.67 3.12 -6.66
C LEU A 58 3.82 2.18 -6.29
N ASN A 59 3.62 1.20 -5.43
CA ASN A 59 4.66 0.24 -5.05
C ASN A 59 5.20 -0.59 -6.23
N LEU A 60 4.40 -0.79 -7.29
CA LEU A 60 4.83 -1.54 -8.48
C LEU A 60 5.66 -0.65 -9.42
N PHE A 61 5.33 0.63 -9.53
CA PHE A 61 5.97 1.56 -10.46
C PHE A 61 7.12 2.38 -9.84
N LEU A 62 7.01 2.79 -8.56
CA LEU A 62 8.04 3.56 -7.85
C LEU A 62 9.45 2.98 -7.96
N PRO A 63 9.69 1.69 -7.69
CA PRO A 63 11.05 1.17 -7.71
C PRO A 63 11.68 1.32 -9.09
N LYS A 64 10.91 1.13 -10.16
CA LYS A 64 11.41 1.25 -11.54
C LYS A 64 11.68 2.70 -11.91
N THR A 65 10.79 3.62 -11.55
CA THR A 65 10.95 5.05 -11.86
C THR A 65 12.05 5.69 -11.03
N ILE A 66 12.14 5.38 -9.73
CA ILE A 66 13.18 5.89 -8.84
C ILE A 66 14.56 5.38 -9.25
N ILE A 67 14.70 4.09 -9.57
CA ILE A 67 15.99 3.54 -10.05
C ILE A 67 16.39 4.17 -11.39
N SER A 68 15.42 4.46 -12.27
CA SER A 68 15.69 5.14 -13.54
C SER A 68 16.11 6.59 -13.32
N LEU A 69 15.44 7.30 -12.41
CA LEU A 69 15.74 8.70 -12.07
C LEU A 69 17.12 8.82 -11.41
N LEU A 70 17.43 7.94 -10.45
CA LEU A 70 18.75 7.87 -9.81
C LEU A 70 19.87 7.63 -10.82
N ARG A 71 19.66 6.70 -11.77
CA ARG A 71 20.64 6.46 -12.85
C ARG A 71 20.82 7.66 -13.77
N PHE A 72 19.76 8.43 -14.02
CA PHE A 72 19.85 9.65 -14.80
C PHE A 72 20.65 10.73 -14.06
N ILE A 73 20.37 10.94 -12.77
CA ILE A 73 21.07 11.93 -11.94
C ILE A 73 22.56 11.60 -11.82
N MET A 74 22.92 10.35 -11.49
CA MET A 74 24.33 9.95 -11.37
C MET A 74 25.11 10.14 -12.68
N ARG A 75 24.46 9.96 -13.85
CA ARG A 75 25.09 10.15 -15.16
C ARG A 75 25.22 11.60 -15.59
N ALA A 76 24.48 12.52 -14.96
CA ALA A 76 24.56 13.94 -15.22
C ALA A 76 25.65 14.63 -14.38
N GLU A 77 26.21 13.93 -13.41
CA GLU A 77 27.25 14.42 -12.49
C GLU A 77 28.66 13.93 -12.88
N ASP A 78 28.76 12.97 -13.81
CA ASP A 78 29.99 12.56 -14.53
C ASP A 78 30.22 13.40 -15.80
#